data_AF-A0A968TVZ8-F1
#
_entry.id   AF-A0A968TVZ8-F1
#
_cell.length_a   1.000
_cell.length_b   1.000
_cell.length_c   1.000
_cell.angle_alpha   90.00
_cell.angle_beta   90.00
_cell.angle_gamma   90.00
#
_symmetry.space_group_name_H-M   'P 1'
#
loop_
_entity.id
_entity.type
_entity.pdbx_description
1 polymer ?
#
loop_
_entity_poly.entity_id
_entity_poly.type
_entity_poly.pdbx_seq_one_letter_code
_entity_poly.pdbx_strand_id
1 'polypeptide(L)'
;MSGISVGTGLISGINTAQLIDQLISLDARPKTLMQNRVTVLQSQNTAFAEISAKLLSLQSALANITSTTTFSGKSISSGDTNVLTASATNAAAAGVYNFNVSRLVTTQQSLSRGFADQSSTLSCCHVER
;
A
#
# COMPACT_ATOMS: atom_id res chain seq x y z
N MET A 1 14.27 0.64 60.93
CA MET A 1 14.94 -0.67 60.80
C MET A 1 14.62 -1.47 62.05
N SER A 2 13.41 -2.00 62.17
CA SER A 2 13.06 -2.88 63.29
C SER A 2 13.37 -4.30 62.89
N GLY A 3 14.42 -4.86 63.49
CA GLY A 3 14.81 -6.25 63.32
C GLY A 3 13.74 -7.16 63.88
N ILE A 4 13.23 -8.06 63.04
CA ILE A 4 12.39 -9.16 63.48
C ILE A 4 13.31 -10.10 64.25
N SER A 5 13.15 -10.16 65.57
CA SER A 5 13.89 -11.11 66.41
C SER A 5 13.39 -12.52 66.09
N VAL A 6 14.25 -13.33 65.45
CA VAL A 6 14.02 -14.73 65.08
C VAL A 6 14.16 -15.63 66.33
N GLY A 7 13.53 -15.23 67.44
CA GLY A 7 13.72 -15.79 68.77
C GLY A 7 12.69 -16.82 69.22
N THR A 8 11.74 -17.24 68.38
CA THR A 8 10.69 -18.20 68.74
C THR A 8 10.58 -19.32 67.70
N GLY A 9 11.69 -20.02 67.44
CA GLY A 9 11.86 -20.79 66.20
C GLY A 9 12.13 -22.30 66.28
N LEU A 10 12.14 -22.97 67.43
CA LEU A 10 12.46 -24.42 67.48
C LEU A 10 11.46 -25.31 68.22
N ILE A 11 10.51 -24.76 68.98
CA ILE A 11 9.55 -25.55 69.78
C ILE A 11 8.11 -25.47 69.26
N SER A 12 7.74 -24.42 68.51
CA SER A 12 6.33 -24.16 68.15
C SER A 12 5.81 -24.91 66.92
N GLY A 13 6.63 -25.69 66.21
CA GLY A 13 6.20 -26.42 64.99
C GLY A 13 5.76 -25.54 63.82
N ILE A 14 6.00 -24.22 63.89
CA ILE A 14 5.65 -23.27 62.83
C ILE A 14 6.77 -23.24 61.81
N ASN A 15 6.45 -23.63 60.57
CA ASN A 15 7.34 -23.52 59.43
C ASN A 15 7.40 -22.04 58.99
N THR A 16 8.29 -21.27 59.62
CA THR A 16 8.48 -19.84 59.40
C THR A 16 8.81 -19.50 57.94
N ALA A 17 9.47 -20.41 57.21
CA ALA A 17 9.71 -20.26 55.78
C ALA A 17 8.39 -20.21 54.99
N GLN A 18 7.46 -21.13 55.25
CA GLN A 18 6.13 -21.13 54.59
C GLN A 18 5.31 -19.88 54.93
N LEU A 19 5.41 -19.34 56.14
CA LEU A 19 4.71 -18.11 56.53
C LEU A 19 5.28 -16.88 55.80
N ILE A 20 6.60 -16.81 55.64
CA ILE A 20 7.27 -15.75 54.89
C ILE A 20 6.87 -15.81 53.42
N ASP A 21 6.86 -17.01 52.81
CA ASP A 21 6.44 -17.19 51.42
C ASP A 21 4.97 -16.78 51.22
N GLN A 22 4.08 -17.13 52.17
CA GLN A 22 2.69 -16.70 52.15
C GLN A 22 2.56 -15.17 52.25
N LEU A 23 3.34 -14.50 53.11
CA LEU A 23 3.33 -13.04 53.22
C LEU A 23 3.83 -12.36 51.93
N ILE A 24 4.92 -12.86 51.35
CA ILE A 24 5.46 -12.35 50.08
C ILE A 24 4.44 -12.53 48.95
N SER A 25 3.75 -13.67 48.90
CA SER A 25 2.70 -13.92 47.90
C SER A 25 1.51 -12.96 48.03
N LEU A 26 1.16 -12.60 49.27
CA LEU A 26 0.10 -11.64 49.56
C LEU A 26 0.50 -10.22 49.12
N ASP A 27 1.74 -9.84 49.39
CA ASP A 27 2.31 -8.53 49.04
C ASP A 27 2.51 -8.38 47.51
N ALA A 28 2.69 -9.49 46.79
CA ALA A 28 2.75 -9.52 45.33
C ALA A 28 1.37 -9.41 44.63
N ARG A 29 0.26 -9.60 45.36
CA ARG A 29 -1.11 -9.54 44.82
C ARG A 29 -1.46 -8.20 44.15
N PRO A 30 -1.21 -7.01 44.76
CA PRO A 30 -1.49 -5.72 44.11
C PRO A 30 -0.72 -5.53 42.81
N LYS A 31 0.52 -6.00 42.72
CA LYS A 31 1.32 -5.97 41.49
C LYS A 31 0.65 -6.77 40.37
N THR A 32 0.20 -7.98 40.69
CA THR A 32 -0.50 -8.86 39.74
C THR A 32 -1.82 -8.23 39.26
N LEU A 33 -2.58 -7.61 40.16
CA LEU A 33 -3.81 -6.89 39.80
C LEU A 33 -3.56 -5.72 38.85
N MET A 34 -2.50 -4.94 39.10
CA MET A 34 -2.11 -3.83 38.22
C MET A 34 -1.63 -4.32 36.85
N GLN A 35 -0.84 -5.39 36.81
CA GLN A 35 -0.40 -6.02 35.56
C GLN A 35 -1.59 -6.51 34.73
N ASN A 36 -2.55 -7.20 35.35
CA ASN A 36 -3.78 -7.62 34.68
C ASN A 36 -4.57 -6.43 34.12
N ARG A 37 -4.65 -5.33 34.87
CA ARG A 37 -5.32 -4.10 34.40
C ARG A 37 -4.62 -3.48 33.20
N VAL A 38 -3.28 -3.46 33.20
CA VAL A 38 -2.47 -3.00 32.05
C VAL A 38 -2.74 -3.88 30.83
N THR A 39 -2.76 -5.21 30.97
CA THR A 39 -3.05 -6.13 29.87
C THR A 39 -4.44 -5.91 29.28
N VAL A 40 -5.46 -5.71 30.12
CA VAL A 40 -6.82 -5.41 29.67
C VAL A 40 -6.87 -4.08 28.89
N LEU A 41 -6.23 -3.03 29.41
CA LEU A 41 -6.18 -1.73 28.74
C LEU A 41 -5.40 -1.78 27.41
N GLN A 42 -4.34 -2.56 27.33
CA GLN A 42 -3.61 -2.79 26.08
C GLN A 42 -4.49 -3.51 25.05
N SER A 43 -5.21 -4.57 25.46
CA SER A 43 -6.14 -5.27 24.57
C SER A 43 -7.24 -4.33 24.03
N GLN A 44 -7.78 -3.46 24.89
CA GLN A 44 -8.76 -2.45 24.47
C GLN A 44 -8.17 -1.47 23.45
N ASN A 45 -6.95 -0.96 23.69
CA ASN A 45 -6.26 -0.10 22.74
C ASN A 45 -6.03 -0.78 21.39
N THR A 46 -5.60 -2.04 21.39
CA THR A 46 -5.44 -2.82 20.15
C THR A 46 -6.76 -2.94 19.40
N ALA A 47 -7.86 -3.24 20.09
CA ALA A 47 -9.18 -3.32 19.47
C ALA A 47 -9.61 -1.98 18.84
N PHE A 48 -9.37 -0.85 19.50
CA PHE A 48 -9.66 0.48 18.92
C PHE A 48 -8.77 0.80 17.72
N ALA A 49 -7.50 0.43 17.76
CA ALA A 49 -6.59 0.59 16.63
C ALA A 49 -7.04 -0.25 15.42
N GLU A 50 -7.49 -1.48 15.64
CA GLU A 50 -8.04 -2.33 14.59
C GLU A 50 -9.32 -1.75 13.96
N ILE A 51 -10.25 -1.24 14.78
CA ILE A 51 -11.46 -0.57 14.27
C ILE A 51 -11.08 0.65 13.43
N SER A 52 -10.16 1.47 13.92
CA SER A 52 -9.68 2.66 13.21
C SER A 52 -9.04 2.30 11.87
N ALA A 53 -8.22 1.25 11.83
CA ALA A 53 -7.61 0.75 10.60
C ALA A 53 -8.67 0.25 9.59
N LYS A 54 -9.70 -0.46 10.06
CA LYS A 54 -10.82 -0.91 9.20
C LYS A 54 -11.66 0.24 8.67
N LEU A 55 -11.87 1.29 9.46
CA LEU A 55 -12.56 2.50 8.99
C LEU A 55 -11.73 3.24 7.94
N LEU A 56 -10.42 3.33 8.14
CA LEU A 56 -9.52 3.98 7.19
C LEU A 56 -9.43 3.20 5.86
N SER A 57 -9.43 1.87 5.92
CA SER A 57 -9.45 1.04 4.70
C SER A 57 -10.78 1.18 3.95
N LEU A 58 -11.90 1.23 4.66
CA LEU A 58 -13.21 1.50 4.07
C LEU A 58 -13.27 2.89 3.43
N GLN A 59 -12.80 3.93 4.13
CA GLN A 59 -12.73 5.28 3.59
C GLN A 59 -11.89 5.32 2.30
N SER A 60 -10.75 4.63 2.29
CA SER A 60 -9.87 4.56 1.11
C SER A 60 -10.54 3.84 -0.06
N ALA A 61 -11.27 2.75 0.21
CA ALA A 61 -12.03 2.04 -0.81
C ALA A 61 -13.16 2.92 -1.40
N LEU A 62 -13.85 3.68 -0.55
CA LEU A 62 -14.91 4.60 -0.96
C LEU A 62 -14.40 5.81 -1.75
N ALA A 63 -13.18 6.29 -1.47
CA ALA A 63 -12.60 7.43 -2.19
C ALA A 63 -12.57 7.20 -3.72
N ASN A 64 -12.26 5.98 -4.16
CA ASN A 64 -12.25 5.60 -5.57
C ASN A 64 -13.65 5.62 -6.21
N ILE A 65 -14.69 5.35 -5.42
CA ILE A 65 -16.10 5.36 -5.87
C ILE A 65 -16.64 6.79 -5.91
N THR A 66 -16.24 7.66 -4.98
CA THR A 66 -16.72 9.06 -4.96
C THR A 66 -16.18 9.90 -6.12
N SER A 67 -15.15 9.44 -6.83
CA SER A 67 -14.63 10.16 -7.98
C SER A 67 -15.57 10.02 -9.19
N THR A 68 -16.11 11.14 -9.66
CA THR A 68 -16.97 11.21 -10.86
C THR A 68 -16.27 10.71 -12.13
N THR A 69 -14.94 10.72 -12.13
CA THR A 69 -14.11 10.21 -13.24
C THR A 69 -14.19 8.69 -13.39
N THR A 70 -14.44 7.95 -12.31
CA THR A 70 -14.53 6.47 -12.33
C THR A 70 -15.69 5.99 -13.21
N PHE A 71 -16.80 6.74 -13.24
CA PHE A 71 -17.99 6.40 -14.03
C PHE A 71 -18.07 7.11 -15.39
N SER A 72 -17.16 8.04 -15.66
CA SER A 72 -17.17 8.82 -16.91
C SER A 72 -16.42 8.15 -18.06
N GLY A 73 -15.79 6.99 -17.79
CA GLY A 73 -15.06 6.19 -18.78
C GLY A 73 -15.88 5.92 -20.05
N LYS A 74 -15.25 6.06 -21.21
CA LYS A 74 -15.87 5.83 -22.52
C LYS A 74 -15.25 4.58 -23.14
N SER A 75 -16.09 3.66 -23.60
CA SER A 75 -15.65 2.49 -24.36
C SER A 75 -15.66 2.81 -25.85
N ILE A 76 -14.65 2.32 -26.58
CA ILE A 76 -14.59 2.41 -28.04
C ILE A 76 -14.70 1.00 -28.61
N SER A 77 -15.52 0.87 -29.66
CA SER A 77 -15.50 -0.28 -30.57
C SER A 77 -15.01 0.21 -31.93
N SER A 78 -13.92 -0.37 -32.44
CA SER A 78 -13.40 -0.10 -33.80
C SER A 78 -13.88 -1.19 -34.75
N GLY A 79 -14.35 -0.79 -35.93
CA GLY A 79 -14.81 -1.73 -36.96
C GLY A 79 -13.69 -2.59 -37.54
N ASP A 80 -12.46 -2.09 -37.61
CA ASP A 80 -11.28 -2.84 -38.02
C ASP A 80 -10.04 -2.39 -37.22
N THR A 81 -9.70 -3.17 -36.20
CA THR A 81 -8.59 -2.88 -35.28
C THR A 81 -7.20 -3.03 -35.92
N ASN A 82 -7.08 -3.69 -37.07
CA ASN A 82 -5.80 -3.84 -37.77
C ASN A 82 -5.44 -2.59 -38.58
N VAL A 83 -6.46 -1.81 -38.97
CA VAL A 83 -6.30 -0.58 -39.75
C VAL A 83 -6.26 0.65 -38.86
N LEU A 84 -7.09 0.70 -37.81
CA LEU A 84 -7.14 1.83 -36.90
C LEU A 84 -7.50 1.39 -35.47
N THR A 85 -6.62 1.71 -34.54
CA THR A 85 -6.89 1.64 -33.10
C THR A 85 -7.14 3.05 -32.56
N ALA A 86 -8.07 3.15 -31.61
CA ALA A 86 -8.40 4.43 -30.96
C ALA A 86 -8.56 4.21 -29.46
N SER A 87 -8.27 5.26 -28.68
CA SER A 87 -8.45 5.27 -27.22
C SER A 87 -9.27 6.50 -26.84
N ALA A 88 -10.27 6.33 -25.97
CA ALA A 88 -11.09 7.43 -25.47
C ALA A 88 -10.59 7.90 -24.11
N THR A 89 -10.61 9.21 -23.91
CA THR A 89 -10.48 9.81 -22.58
C THR A 89 -11.87 10.03 -21.97
N ASN A 90 -11.93 10.29 -20.66
CA ASN A 90 -13.20 10.55 -19.96
C ASN A 90 -13.92 11.81 -20.46
N ALA A 91 -13.22 12.72 -21.13
CA ALA A 91 -13.76 13.93 -21.73
C ALA A 91 -14.19 13.75 -23.21
N ALA A 92 -13.98 12.58 -23.80
CA ALA A 92 -14.36 12.32 -25.18
C ALA A 92 -15.88 12.38 -25.34
N ALA A 93 -16.33 13.08 -26.39
CA ALA A 93 -17.74 13.11 -26.76
C ALA A 93 -18.20 11.71 -27.21
N ALA A 94 -19.36 11.27 -26.73
CA ALA A 94 -19.94 10.02 -27.16
C ALA A 94 -20.56 10.19 -28.55
N GLY A 95 -20.19 9.32 -29.49
CA GLY A 95 -20.69 9.38 -30.86
C GLY A 95 -20.07 8.32 -31.76
N VAL A 96 -20.63 8.17 -32.96
CA VAL A 96 -20.08 7.32 -34.01
C VAL A 96 -19.25 8.19 -34.95
N TYR A 97 -18.02 7.77 -35.21
CA TYR A 97 -17.07 8.48 -36.06
C TYR A 97 -16.64 7.58 -37.22
N ASN A 98 -16.74 8.09 -38.44
CA ASN A 98 -16.36 7.36 -39.66
C ASN A 98 -15.02 7.89 -40.17
N PHE A 99 -14.01 7.01 -40.20
CA PHE A 99 -12.68 7.34 -40.71
C PHE A 99 -12.41 6.57 -42.00
N ASN A 100 -11.82 7.24 -42.98
CA ASN A 100 -11.31 6.63 -44.21
C ASN A 100 -9.79 6.78 -44.25
N VAL A 101 -9.07 5.66 -44.22
CA VAL A 101 -7.60 5.65 -44.22
C VAL A 101 -7.11 5.57 -45.66
N SER A 102 -6.58 6.68 -46.18
CA SER A 102 -6.09 6.75 -47.57
C SER A 102 -4.62 6.37 -47.71
N ARG A 103 -3.74 6.82 -46.80
CA ARG A 103 -2.31 6.51 -46.84
C ARG A 103 -1.70 6.55 -45.44
N LEU A 104 -0.83 5.57 -45.13
CA LEU A 104 -0.05 5.58 -43.89
C LEU A 104 1.12 6.55 -44.01
N VAL A 105 1.48 7.19 -42.89
CA VAL A 105 2.67 8.02 -42.81
C VAL A 105 3.90 7.10 -42.84
N THR A 106 4.76 7.31 -43.83
CA THR A 106 6.03 6.58 -43.96
C THR A 106 7.19 7.48 -43.49
N THR A 107 8.19 6.89 -42.83
CA THR A 107 9.43 7.59 -42.52
C THR A 107 10.30 7.71 -43.78
N GLN A 108 10.88 8.88 -44.00
CA GLN A 108 11.81 9.08 -45.10
C GLN A 108 13.17 8.48 -44.73
N GLN A 109 13.65 7.53 -45.53
CA GLN A 109 15.01 7.00 -45.43
C GLN A 109 15.74 7.30 -46.74
N SER A 110 16.88 7.97 -46.64
CA SER A 110 17.80 8.17 -47.76
C SER A 110 19.10 7.44 -47.45
N LEU A 111 19.48 6.52 -48.34
CA LEU A 111 20.73 5.78 -48.28
C LEU A 111 21.67 6.37 -49.32
N SER A 112 22.84 6.86 -48.87
CA SER A 112 23.89 7.27 -49.80
C SER A 112 24.40 6.06 -50.57
N ARG A 113 24.56 6.20 -51.89
CA ARG A 113 25.20 5.16 -52.70
C ARG A 113 26.68 5.09 -52.28
N GLY A 114 27.20 3.89 -52.09
CA GLY A 114 28.57 3.66 -51.64
C GLY A 114 29.58 4.44 -52.48
N PHE A 115 30.51 5.12 -51.81
CA PHE A 115 31.51 5.95 -52.44
C PHE A 115 32.79 5.15 -52.69
N ALA A 116 33.35 5.26 -53.90
CA ALA A 116 34.59 4.58 -54.27
C ALA A 116 35.83 5.21 -53.59
N ASP A 117 35.71 6.45 -53.10
CA ASP A 117 36.80 7.24 -52.51
C ASP A 117 36.35 7.98 -51.24
N GLN A 118 37.28 8.22 -50.32
CA GLN A 118 37.03 8.79 -48.98
C GLN A 118 36.68 10.30 -48.99
N SER A 119 36.75 10.96 -50.15
CA SER A 119 36.64 12.42 -50.31
C SER A 119 35.37 12.91 -51.02
N SER A 120 34.42 12.03 -51.37
CA SER A 120 33.20 12.46 -52.06
C SER A 120 32.15 13.01 -51.10
N THR A 121 31.81 14.29 -51.26
CA THR A 121 30.80 15.00 -50.46
C THR A 121 29.38 14.46 -50.72
N LEU A 122 28.66 14.18 -49.63
CA LEU A 122 27.23 13.86 -49.64
C LEU A 122 26.43 15.06 -50.19
N SER A 123 26.06 15.05 -51.47
CA SER A 123 25.10 16.01 -52.00
C SER A 123 23.69 15.53 -51.64
N CYS A 124 23.03 16.24 -50.73
CA CYS A 124 21.71 15.90 -50.22
C CYS A 124 20.65 15.90 -51.34
N CYS A 125 19.72 14.94 -51.27
CA CYS A 125 18.65 14.75 -52.24
C CYS A 125 17.65 15.91 -52.27
N HIS A 126 17.39 16.38 -53.49
CA HIS A 126 16.25 17.20 -53.87
C HIS A 126 14.92 16.52 -53.48
N VAL A 127 14.12 17.21 -52.67
CA VAL A 127 12.75 16.81 -52.30
C VAL A 127 11.80 17.34 -53.37
N GLU A 128 11.23 16.46 -54.19
CA GLU A 128 10.02 16.78 -54.97
C GLU A 128 8.78 16.49 -54.13
N ARG A 129 7.80 17.40 -54.24
CA ARG A 129 6.52 17.45 -53.49
C ARG A 129 5.64 16.22 -53.71
#